data_AF-A0A2U1KCH8-F1
#
_entry.id   AF-A0A2U1KCH8-F1
#
_cell.length_a   1.000
_cell.length_b   1.000
_cell.length_c   1.000
_cell.angle_alpha   90.00
_cell.angle_beta   90.00
_cell.angle_gamma   90.00
#
_symmetry.space_group_name_H-M   'P 1'
#
loop_
_entity.id
_entity.type
_entity.pdbx_description
1 polymer ?
#
loop_
_entity_poly.entity_id
_entity_poly.type
_entity_poly.pdbx_seq_one_letter_code
_entity_poly.pdbx_strand_id
1 'polypeptide(L)'
;MDVLDLEDDSIDAKILNSMAVSNEHFQTALRTSNPSALRETGRVVEVPNCSWDDIGGLENVKRELQETVQYPAEHPEKFEEF
;
A
#
# COMPACT_ATOMS: atom_id res chain seq x y z
N MET A 1 10.05 -21.38 17.63
CA MET A 1 10.85 -20.91 16.48
C MET A 1 12.26 -20.81 17.02
N ASP A 2 12.85 -21.96 17.34
CA ASP A 2 13.99 -22.07 18.28
C ASP A 2 14.80 -23.33 17.92
N VAL A 3 15.29 -23.40 16.68
CA VAL A 3 16.07 -24.55 16.19
C VAL A 3 17.47 -24.12 15.76
N LEU A 4 17.74 -22.80 15.74
CA LEU A 4 18.99 -22.21 15.29
C LEU A 4 19.48 -21.27 16.38
N ASP A 5 20.69 -21.53 16.85
CA ASP A 5 21.45 -20.57 17.62
C ASP A 5 22.07 -19.57 16.63
N LEU A 6 21.76 -18.29 16.81
CA LEU A 6 22.25 -17.22 15.94
C LEU A 6 23.61 -16.68 16.40
N GLU A 7 24.13 -17.16 17.54
CA GLU A 7 25.42 -16.78 18.10
C GLU A 7 26.55 -17.76 17.72
N ASP A 8 26.21 -18.93 17.16
CA ASP A 8 27.16 -19.93 16.66
C ASP A 8 27.61 -19.61 15.22
N ASP A 9 28.90 -19.72 14.96
CA ASP A 9 29.51 -19.49 13.65
C ASP A 9 29.19 -20.62 12.64
N SER A 10 28.61 -21.73 13.10
CA SER A 10 28.35 -22.91 12.27
C SER A 10 26.93 -23.48 12.43
N ILE A 11 26.36 -23.95 11.32
CA ILE A 11 25.03 -24.57 11.29
C ILE A 11 25.20 -26.06 10.94
N ASP A 12 24.55 -26.93 11.71
CA ASP A 12 24.55 -28.37 11.44
C ASP A 12 23.95 -28.70 10.05
N ALA A 13 24.65 -29.55 9.30
CA ALA A 13 24.29 -29.90 7.93
C ALA A 13 22.89 -30.54 7.81
N LYS A 14 22.40 -31.22 8.85
CA LYS A 14 21.06 -31.82 8.87
C LYS A 14 19.97 -30.74 8.96
N ILE A 15 20.22 -29.69 9.74
CA ILE A 15 19.30 -28.56 9.86
C ILE A 15 19.26 -27.81 8.53
N LEU A 16 20.43 -27.51 7.94
CA LEU A 16 20.53 -26.85 6.65
C LEU A 16 19.77 -27.60 5.54
N ASN A 17 19.92 -28.92 5.47
CA ASN A 17 19.22 -29.75 4.48
C ASN A 17 17.70 -29.83 4.70
N SER A 18 17.22 -29.58 5.92
CA SER A 18 15.79 -29.55 6.24
C SER A 18 15.14 -28.17 6.02
N MET A 19 15.92 -27.13 5.77
CA MET A 19 15.41 -25.80 5.48
C MET A 19 14.78 -25.76 4.09
N ALA A 20 13.49 -25.45 4.04
CA ALA A 20 12.77 -25.23 2.79
C ALA A 20 11.93 -23.95 2.88
N VAL A 21 11.86 -23.22 1.77
CA VAL A 21 10.98 -22.07 1.66
C VAL A 21 9.58 -22.56 1.31
N SER A 22 8.58 -22.21 2.14
CA SER A 22 7.18 -22.49 1.91
C SER A 22 6.42 -21.24 1.44
N ASN A 23 5.22 -21.43 0.91
CA ASN A 23 4.34 -20.31 0.54
C ASN A 23 3.99 -19.40 1.74
N GLU A 24 3.94 -19.96 2.95
CA GLU A 24 3.68 -19.19 4.18
C GLU A 24 4.82 -18.22 4.51
N HIS A 25 6.06 -18.57 4.18
CA HIS A 25 7.19 -17.65 4.32
C HIS A 25 7.04 -16.44 3.38
N PHE A 26 6.55 -16.64 2.15
CA PHE A 26 6.26 -15.54 1.23
C PHE A 26 5.12 -14.66 1.72
N GLN A 27 4.03 -15.25 2.23
CA GLN A 27 2.90 -14.51 2.79
C GLN A 27 3.33 -13.67 4.00
N THR A 28 4.18 -14.21 4.86
CA THR A 28 4.75 -13.48 6.01
C THR A 28 5.66 -12.35 5.54
N ALA A 29 6.57 -12.62 4.60
CA ALA A 29 7.47 -11.62 4.06
C ALA A 29 6.74 -10.48 3.36
N LEU A 30 5.64 -10.75 2.65
CA LEU A 30 4.81 -9.73 1.99
C LEU A 30 4.12 -8.78 2.98
N ARG A 31 3.87 -9.19 4.22
CA ARG A 31 3.30 -8.30 5.26
C ARG A 31 4.32 -7.30 5.80
N THR A 32 5.60 -7.68 5.83
CA THR A 32 6.69 -6.84 6.37
C THR A 32 7.42 -6.08 5.27
N SER A 33 7.53 -6.67 4.07
CA SER A 33 8.11 -6.05 2.89
C SER A 33 7.06 -5.18 2.21
N ASN A 34 7.17 -3.86 2.38
CA ASN A 34 6.36 -2.96 1.57
C ASN A 34 6.72 -3.16 0.09
N PRO A 35 5.74 -3.48 -0.78
CA PRO A 35 5.96 -3.51 -2.22
C PRO A 35 6.61 -2.20 -2.66
N SER A 36 7.64 -2.27 -3.50
CA SER A 36 8.26 -1.06 -4.09
C SER A 36 7.22 -0.18 -4.78
N ALA A 37 6.20 -0.80 -5.39
CA ALA A 37 5.04 -0.13 -5.95
C ALA A 37 4.26 0.74 -4.95
N LEU A 38 4.17 0.37 -3.66
CA LEU A 38 3.49 1.19 -2.65
C LEU A 38 4.40 2.23 -1.99
N ARG A 39 5.73 2.08 -2.12
CA ARG A 39 6.70 3.08 -1.64
C ARG A 39 6.69 4.36 -2.46
N GLU A 40 6.44 4.26 -3.77
CA GLU A 40 6.51 5.41 -4.68
C GLU A 40 5.14 6.02 -4.99
N THR A 41 4.06 5.24 -4.92
CA THR A 41 2.70 5.73 -5.27
C THR A 41 1.63 5.55 -4.18
N GLY A 42 1.90 4.86 -3.06
CA GLY A 42 0.82 4.24 -2.26
C GLY A 42 0.65 4.66 -0.79
N ARG A 43 1.50 5.53 -0.23
CA ARG A 43 1.38 5.91 1.20
C ARG A 43 1.53 7.37 1.56
N VAL A 44 1.93 8.20 0.62
CA VAL A 44 1.84 9.65 0.80
C VAL A 44 0.59 10.06 0.06
N VAL A 45 -0.53 10.08 0.79
CA VAL A 45 -1.60 11.00 0.43
C VAL A 45 -0.94 12.38 0.57
N GLU A 46 -0.36 12.88 -0.50
CA GLU A 46 0.07 14.28 -0.55
C GLU A 46 -1.22 15.07 -0.54
N VAL A 47 -1.68 15.42 0.66
CA VAL A 47 -2.78 16.37 0.81
C VAL A 47 -2.27 17.65 0.15
N PRO A 48 -2.84 18.06 -0.98
CA PRO A 48 -2.38 19.26 -1.65
C PRO A 48 -2.58 20.44 -0.71
N ASN A 49 -1.59 21.32 -0.61
CA ASN A 49 -1.70 22.56 0.17
C ASN A 49 -2.49 23.66 -0.56
N CYS A 50 -3.31 23.30 -1.56
CA CYS A 50 -4.10 24.22 -2.37
C CYS A 50 -5.59 23.83 -2.35
N SER A 51 -6.44 24.84 -2.28
CA SER A 51 -7.89 24.74 -2.38
C SER A 51 -8.37 25.01 -3.81
N TRP A 52 -9.64 24.71 -4.09
CA TRP A 52 -10.27 25.02 -5.38
C TRP A 52 -10.28 26.53 -5.70
N ASP A 53 -10.24 27.38 -4.67
CA ASP A 53 -10.21 28.84 -4.79
C ASP A 53 -8.82 29.36 -5.17
N ASP A 54 -7.76 28.60 -4.90
CA ASP A 54 -6.38 28.95 -5.25
C ASP A 54 -6.06 28.70 -6.74
N ILE A 55 -6.94 27.99 -7.44
CA ILE A 55 -6.78 27.66 -8.86
C ILE A 55 -7.53 28.70 -9.70
N GLY A 56 -6.85 29.46 -10.56
CA GLY A 56 -7.52 30.42 -11.44
C GLY A 56 -8.18 29.77 -12.66
N GLY A 57 -9.47 30.05 -12.92
CA GLY A 57 -10.18 29.63 -14.13
C GLY A 57 -10.57 28.14 -14.17
N LEU A 58 -10.76 27.59 -15.38
CA LEU A 58 -11.17 26.18 -15.60
C LEU A 58 -12.47 25.75 -14.90
N GLU A 59 -13.42 26.69 -14.71
CA GLU A 59 -14.66 26.46 -13.95
C GLU A 59 -15.45 25.23 -14.41
N ASN A 60 -15.49 24.96 -15.72
CA ASN A 60 -16.17 23.78 -16.25
C ASN A 60 -15.47 22.47 -15.85
N VAL A 61 -14.14 22.45 -15.90
CA VAL A 61 -13.34 21.27 -15.58
C VAL A 61 -13.34 21.01 -14.07
N LYS A 62 -13.25 22.05 -13.24
CA LYS A 62 -13.38 21.94 -11.78
C LYS A 62 -14.73 21.34 -11.39
N ARG A 63 -15.82 21.83 -11.98
CA ARG A 63 -17.17 21.33 -11.72
C ARG A 63 -17.31 19.85 -12.11
N GLU A 64 -16.81 19.47 -13.28
CA GLU A 64 -16.84 18.08 -13.74
C GLU A 64 -16.06 17.16 -12.79
N LEU A 65 -14.86 17.55 -12.35
CA LEU A 65 -14.07 16.81 -11.36
C LEU A 65 -14.79 16.70 -10.01
N GLN A 66 -15.43 17.76 -9.54
CA GLN A 66 -16.19 17.73 -8.29
C GLN A 66 -17.38 16.77 -8.39
N GLU A 67 -18.13 16.82 -9.48
CA GLU A 67 -19.31 15.96 -9.69
C GLU A 67 -18.96 14.48 -9.88
N THR A 68 -17.84 14.19 -10.55
CA THR A 68 -17.45 12.81 -10.91
C THR A 68 -16.55 12.13 -9.90
N VAL A 69 -15.78 12.89 -9.12
CA VAL A 69 -14.79 12.35 -8.17
C VAL A 69 -15.13 12.73 -6.74
N GLN A 70 -15.39 14.02 -6.46
CA GLN A 70 -15.60 14.48 -5.09
C GLN A 70 -16.96 14.05 -4.53
N TYR A 71 -18.06 14.22 -5.29
CA TYR A 71 -19.41 13.88 -4.82
C TYR A 71 -19.61 12.38 -4.55
N PRO A 72 -19.12 11.45 -5.38
CA PRO A 72 -19.20 10.02 -5.06
C PRO A 72 -18.35 9.64 -3.83
N ALA A 73 -17.22 10.32 -3.62
CA ALA A 73 -16.38 10.09 -2.45
C ALA A 73 -16.99 10.64 -1.15
N GLU A 74 -17.68 11.78 -1.19
CA GLU A 74 -18.32 12.42 -0.04
C GLU A 74 -19.72 11.89 0.28
N HIS A 75 -20.44 11.39 -0.73
CA HIS A 75 -21.80 10.88 -0.62
C HIS A 75 -21.95 9.47 -1.22
N PRO A 76 -21.21 8.47 -0.72
CA PRO A 76 -21.24 7.12 -1.26
C PRO A 76 -22.67 6.55 -1.29
N GLU A 77 -23.51 6.85 -0.29
CA GLU A 77 -24.89 6.37 -0.19
C GLU A 77 -25.82 6.84 -1.32
N LYS A 78 -25.47 7.95 -2.01
CA LYS A 78 -26.25 8.47 -3.14
C LYS A 78 -25.75 7.96 -4.50
N PHE A 79 -24.58 7.35 -4.51
CA PHE A 79 -23.90 6.85 -5.70
C PHE A 79 -23.74 5.31 -5.70
N GLU A 80 -24.32 4.60 -4.72
CA GLU A 80 -24.32 3.12 -4.63
C GLU A 80 -25.10 2.41 -5.75
N GLU A 81 -25.91 3.13 -6.54
CA GLU A 81 -26.77 2.55 -7.59
C GLU A 81 -26.26 2.76 -9.04
N PHE A 82 -25.02 3.23 -9.23
CA PHE A 82 -24.38 3.39 -10.54
C PHE A 82 -23.20 2.42 -10.75
#